data_AF-A0A7S1PYN2-F1
#
_entry.id   AF-A0A7S1PYN2-F1
#
_cell.length_a   1.000
_cell.length_b   1.000
_cell.length_c   1.000
_cell.angle_alpha   90.00
_cell.angle_beta   90.00
_cell.angle_gamma   90.00
#
_symmetry.space_group_name_H-M   'P 1'
#
loop_
_entity.id
_entity.type
_entity.pdbx_description
1 polymer ?
#
loop_
_entity_poly.entity_id
_entity_poly.type
_entity_poly.pdbx_seq_one_letter_code
_entity_poly.pdbx_strand_id
1 'polypeptide(L)'
;TMTVFIREPQSFVPGNGPVSNYDAWVAPFIRDLDVYIPGVLFFFAVQHGLRLVASRLFPRFRAMSEKDQLDWCVRGVAVANGIICQRSTYLWLSYLWNMPDDFHYDMYTPLPGYRVPLAMLNCYFLWDFIVCCWYGWSWAYTIHAVASGVGMYLCSFPCSALWSPYYAGVYELSNMTFHTAHMIRTVCDPTIKSGWRVVIPKLGEAFFVFWFFTVRLAGGVWTSTRWLWLMGNAVANDEVHNYSAAYVMMPLFAMVIIVQFFWAGEVIKAVKDSMAGEKPVTKTIEDDVEKKHH
;
A
#
# COMPACT_ATOMS: atom_id res chain seq x y z
N THR A 1 -10.52 15.28 33.04
CA THR A 1 -9.65 16.48 33.04
C THR A 1 -8.65 16.33 31.91
N MET A 2 -8.63 17.29 30.97
CA MET A 2 -7.71 17.41 29.82
C MET A 2 -7.59 16.23 28.83
N THR A 3 -8.64 15.98 28.04
CA THR A 3 -8.46 15.56 26.63
C THR A 3 -8.41 16.83 25.79
N VAL A 4 -7.26 17.52 25.83
CA VAL A 4 -6.93 18.47 24.78
C VAL A 4 -6.63 17.64 23.55
N PHE A 5 -7.67 17.36 22.75
CA PHE A 5 -7.46 17.07 21.34
C PHE A 5 -6.60 18.20 20.83
N ILE A 6 -5.35 17.88 20.46
CA ILE A 6 -4.51 18.76 19.69
C ILE A 6 -5.41 19.21 18.54
N ARG A 7 -5.84 20.48 18.57
CA ARG A 7 -6.49 21.09 17.42
C ARG A 7 -5.43 21.07 16.34
N GLU A 8 -5.46 20.03 15.51
CA GLU A 8 -4.76 20.05 14.24
C GLU A 8 -5.19 21.35 13.55
N PRO A 9 -4.25 22.15 13.00
CA PRO A 9 -4.64 23.28 12.17
C PRO A 9 -5.61 22.72 11.14
N GLN A 10 -6.84 23.28 11.13
CA GLN A 10 -7.96 22.77 10.36
C GLN A 10 -7.42 22.24 9.05
N SER A 11 -7.47 20.91 8.89
CA SER A 11 -7.31 20.26 7.59
C SER A 11 -8.07 21.12 6.62
N PHE A 12 -7.45 21.57 5.53
CA PHE A 12 -8.13 22.33 4.48
C PHE A 12 -9.46 21.64 4.19
N VAL A 13 -10.54 22.15 4.80
CA VAL A 13 -11.91 21.79 4.46
C VAL A 13 -12.12 22.71 3.28
N PRO A 14 -12.10 22.21 2.04
CA PRO A 14 -12.53 23.06 0.95
C PRO A 14 -13.88 23.59 1.39
N GLY A 15 -14.08 24.90 1.29
CA GLY A 15 -15.45 25.37 1.11
C GLY A 15 -16.08 24.58 -0.05
N ASN A 16 -17.40 24.54 -0.14
CA ASN A 16 -18.15 23.83 -1.19
C ASN A 16 -17.92 24.40 -2.61
N GLY A 17 -16.69 24.75 -2.98
CA GLY A 17 -16.34 25.43 -4.21
C GLY A 17 -15.05 24.90 -4.81
N PRO A 18 -14.75 25.33 -6.04
CA PRO A 18 -13.61 24.86 -6.81
C PRO A 18 -12.29 25.13 -6.09
N VAL A 19 -11.36 24.20 -6.24
CA VAL A 19 -10.03 24.23 -5.64
C VAL A 19 -8.98 24.26 -6.74
N SER A 20 -7.97 25.11 -6.59
CA SER A 20 -6.96 25.31 -7.63
C SER A 20 -6.06 24.06 -7.81
N ASN A 21 -5.38 23.96 -8.96
CA ASN A 21 -4.37 22.91 -9.14
C ASN A 21 -3.22 23.04 -8.14
N TYR A 22 -2.89 24.26 -7.70
CA TYR A 22 -1.90 24.45 -6.64
C TYR A 22 -2.35 23.77 -5.34
N ASP A 23 -3.61 23.96 -4.95
CA ASP A 23 -4.17 23.40 -3.72
C ASP A 23 -4.32 21.86 -3.78
N ALA A 24 -4.53 21.29 -4.97
CA ALA A 24 -4.60 19.84 -5.15
C ALA A 24 -3.20 19.19 -5.23
N TRP A 25 -2.26 19.82 -5.95
CA TRP A 25 -0.98 19.19 -6.32
C TRP A 25 0.22 19.66 -5.51
N VAL A 26 0.19 20.86 -4.93
CA VAL A 26 1.36 21.48 -4.30
C VAL A 26 1.14 21.72 -2.81
N ALA A 27 -0.03 22.25 -2.43
CA ALA A 27 -0.32 22.57 -1.03
C ALA A 27 -0.22 21.36 -0.07
N PRO A 28 -0.66 20.13 -0.42
CA PRO A 28 -0.52 18.98 0.47
C PRO A 28 0.96 18.66 0.75
N PHE A 29 1.81 18.73 -0.27
CA PHE A 29 3.25 18.53 -0.12
C PHE A 29 3.88 19.56 0.82
N ILE A 30 3.59 20.85 0.62
CA ILE A 30 4.12 21.92 1.48
C ILE A 30 3.62 21.78 2.92
N ARG A 31 2.33 21.48 3.10
CA ARG A 31 1.68 21.34 4.40
C ARG A 31 2.31 20.23 5.25
N ASP A 32 2.71 19.14 4.61
CA ASP A 32 3.21 17.93 5.29
C ASP A 32 4.73 17.73 5.10
N LEU A 33 5.46 18.78 4.69
CA LEU A 33 6.89 18.72 4.41
C LEU A 33 7.71 18.27 5.64
N ASP A 34 7.25 18.66 6.82
CA ASP A 34 7.79 18.28 8.12
C ASP A 34 7.64 16.79 8.44
N VAL A 35 6.72 16.10 7.76
CA VAL A 35 6.58 14.64 7.80
C VAL A 35 7.31 13.98 6.62
N TYR A 36 7.25 14.57 5.43
CA TYR A 36 7.80 13.99 4.20
C TYR A 36 9.29 13.64 4.29
N ILE A 37 10.12 14.62 4.68
CA ILE A 37 11.57 14.44 4.76
C ILE A 37 11.94 13.38 5.79
N PRO A 38 11.55 13.49 7.08
CA PRO A 38 11.90 12.46 8.06
C PRO A 38 11.25 11.11 7.78
N GLY A 39 10.06 11.08 7.18
CA GLY A 39 9.38 9.84 6.80
C GLY A 39 10.12 9.05 5.74
N VAL A 40 10.59 9.71 4.66
CA VAL A 40 11.41 9.05 3.64
C VAL A 40 12.74 8.56 4.23
N LEU A 41 13.40 9.39 5.03
CA LEU A 41 14.65 9.02 5.72
C LEU A 41 14.43 7.84 6.69
N PHE A 42 13.28 7.79 7.36
CA PHE A 42 12.89 6.66 8.21
C PHE A 42 12.84 5.36 7.41
N PHE A 43 12.22 5.33 6.23
CA PHE A 43 12.16 4.10 5.42
C PHE A 43 13.52 3.64 4.90
N PHE A 44 14.41 4.58 4.53
CA PHE A 44 15.82 4.24 4.26
C PHE A 44 16.52 3.68 5.51
N ALA A 45 16.31 4.29 6.68
CA ALA A 45 16.89 3.81 7.92
C ALA A 45 16.38 2.40 8.27
N VAL A 46 15.10 2.09 8.03
CA VAL A 46 14.54 0.74 8.18
C VAL A 46 15.20 -0.23 7.21
N GLN A 47 15.30 0.11 5.92
CA GLN A 47 15.93 -0.74 4.90
C GLN A 47 17.38 -1.11 5.28
N HIS A 48 18.19 -0.11 5.62
CA HIS A 48 19.60 -0.31 5.98
C HIS A 48 19.75 -0.97 7.36
N GLY A 49 18.93 -0.57 8.32
CA GLY A 49 18.90 -1.17 9.66
C GLY A 49 18.57 -2.66 9.61
N LEU A 50 17.59 -3.05 8.78
CA LEU A 50 17.23 -4.44 8.53
C LEU A 50 18.40 -5.23 7.96
N ARG A 51 19.14 -4.69 6.99
CA ARG A 51 20.34 -5.34 6.45
C ARG A 51 21.38 -5.59 7.55
N LEU A 52 21.65 -4.60 8.39
CA LEU A 52 22.60 -4.71 9.49
C LEU A 52 22.16 -5.76 10.52
N VAL A 53 20.90 -5.72 10.95
CA VAL A 53 20.35 -6.66 11.92
C VAL A 53 20.34 -8.09 11.35
N ALA A 54 19.85 -8.27 10.12
CA ALA A 54 19.77 -9.58 9.47
C ALA A 54 21.15 -10.19 9.23
N SER A 55 22.13 -9.38 8.83
CA SER A 55 23.51 -9.83 8.66
C SER A 55 24.13 -10.34 9.96
N ARG A 56 23.67 -9.89 11.13
CA ARG A 56 24.14 -10.41 12.43
C ARG A 56 23.39 -11.66 12.85
N LEU A 57 22.06 -11.64 12.75
CA LEU A 57 21.19 -12.67 13.30
C LEU A 57 21.07 -13.92 12.43
N PHE A 58 21.14 -13.79 11.11
CA PHE A 58 20.82 -14.88 10.18
C PHE A 58 22.04 -15.26 9.33
N PRO A 59 22.72 -16.38 9.61
CA PRO A 59 23.83 -16.86 8.79
C PRO A 59 23.44 -17.07 7.32
N ARG A 60 22.21 -17.54 7.06
CA ARG A 60 21.69 -17.73 5.71
C ARG A 60 21.56 -16.42 4.95
N PHE A 61 21.15 -15.33 5.61
CA PHE A 61 21.09 -14.01 5.00
C PHE A 61 22.47 -13.56 4.51
N ARG A 62 23.53 -13.79 5.29
CA ARG A 62 24.91 -13.48 4.88
C ARG A 62 25.37 -14.28 3.65
N ALA A 63 24.84 -15.49 3.47
CA ALA A 63 25.16 -16.36 2.35
C ALA A 63 24.33 -16.05 1.08
N MET A 64 23.33 -15.17 1.17
CA MET A 64 22.52 -14.76 0.01
C MET A 64 23.26 -13.78 -0.89
N SER A 65 22.88 -13.74 -2.17
CA SER A 65 23.34 -12.72 -3.11
C SER A 65 22.97 -11.31 -2.63
N GLU A 66 23.68 -10.28 -3.09
CA GLU A 66 23.33 -8.89 -2.73
C GLU A 66 21.92 -8.50 -3.18
N LYS A 67 21.49 -9.03 -4.34
CA LYS A 67 20.15 -8.83 -4.89
C LYS A 67 19.07 -9.41 -3.99
N ASP A 68 19.26 -10.64 -3.50
CA ASP A 68 18.28 -11.28 -2.60
C ASP A 68 18.30 -10.65 -1.21
N GLN A 69 19.47 -10.22 -0.72
CA GLN A 69 19.56 -9.45 0.52
C GLN A 69 18.78 -8.14 0.41
N LEU A 70 18.89 -7.45 -0.74
CA LEU A 70 18.16 -6.23 -1.00
C LEU A 70 16.64 -6.47 -1.08
N ASP A 71 16.18 -7.46 -1.86
CA ASP A 71 14.76 -7.85 -1.93
C ASP A 71 14.19 -8.14 -0.53
N TRP A 72 14.93 -8.89 0.29
CA TRP A 72 14.54 -9.17 1.68
C TRP A 72 14.40 -7.90 2.53
N CYS A 73 15.33 -6.94 2.37
CA CYS A 73 15.26 -5.67 3.10
C CYS A 73 14.07 -4.81 2.64
N VAL A 74 13.81 -4.73 1.33
CA VAL A 74 12.65 -4.00 0.77
C VAL A 74 11.34 -4.59 1.26
N ARG A 75 11.21 -5.93 1.29
CA ARG A 75 10.04 -6.60 1.89
C ARG A 75 9.85 -6.21 3.35
N GLY A 76 10.94 -6.08 4.12
CA GLY A 76 10.85 -5.64 5.51
C GLY A 76 10.41 -4.18 5.67
N VAL A 77 10.72 -3.32 4.70
CA VAL A 77 10.18 -1.96 4.66
C VAL A 77 8.66 -1.98 4.38
N ALA A 78 8.18 -2.84 3.48
CA ALA A 78 6.75 -3.04 3.27
C ALA A 78 6.04 -3.57 4.54
N VAL A 79 6.70 -4.43 5.33
CA VAL A 79 6.19 -4.85 6.65
C VAL A 79 6.09 -3.66 7.61
N ALA A 80 7.13 -2.83 7.70
CA ALA A 80 7.12 -1.64 8.54
C ALA A 80 6.01 -0.65 8.13
N ASN A 81 5.80 -0.45 6.82
CA ASN A 81 4.68 0.32 6.30
C ASN A 81 3.33 -0.28 6.73
N GLY A 82 3.16 -1.60 6.58
CA GLY A 82 1.95 -2.31 7.01
C GLY A 82 1.63 -2.12 8.50
N ILE A 83 2.64 -2.06 9.37
CA ILE A 83 2.48 -1.76 10.81
C ILE A 83 1.98 -0.33 11.00
N ILE A 84 2.57 0.65 10.31
CA ILE A 84 2.12 2.06 10.37
C ILE A 84 0.67 2.19 9.89
N CYS A 85 0.31 1.46 8.83
CA CYS A 85 -1.01 1.45 8.22
C CYS A 85 -2.10 0.86 9.13
N GLN A 86 -1.77 0.15 10.20
CA GLN A 86 -2.77 -0.36 11.17
C GLN A 86 -3.60 0.76 11.78
N ARG A 87 -3.01 1.97 11.97
CA ARG A 87 -3.76 3.13 12.46
C ARG A 87 -4.83 3.57 11.47
N SER A 88 -4.52 3.58 10.16
CA SER A 88 -5.50 3.86 9.10
C SER A 88 -6.66 2.86 9.14
N THR A 89 -6.37 1.57 9.30
CA THR A 89 -7.39 0.53 9.45
C THR A 89 -8.29 0.78 10.66
N TYR A 90 -7.70 1.07 11.82
CA TYR A 90 -8.48 1.35 13.03
C TYR A 90 -9.41 2.56 12.84
N LEU A 91 -8.89 3.65 12.28
CA LEU A 91 -9.69 4.87 12.05
C LEU A 91 -10.84 4.59 11.08
N TRP A 92 -10.60 3.84 10.00
CA TRP A 92 -11.62 3.49 9.02
C TRP A 92 -12.72 2.59 9.61
N LEU A 93 -12.34 1.52 10.31
CA LEU A 93 -13.29 0.62 10.96
C LEU A 93 -14.08 1.33 12.07
N SER A 94 -13.43 2.19 12.84
CA SER A 94 -14.08 2.99 13.88
C SER A 94 -15.11 3.96 13.28
N TYR A 95 -14.79 4.59 12.15
CA TYR A 95 -15.73 5.47 11.45
C TYR A 95 -16.93 4.69 10.93
N LEU A 96 -16.71 3.56 10.25
CA LEU A 96 -17.78 2.69 9.75
C LEU A 96 -18.72 2.20 10.86
N TRP A 97 -18.16 1.85 12.02
CA TRP A 97 -18.95 1.36 13.15
C TRP A 97 -19.81 2.45 13.79
N ASN A 98 -19.29 3.67 13.88
CA ASN A 98 -19.94 4.75 14.61
C ASN A 98 -20.83 5.65 13.72
N MET A 99 -20.58 5.70 12.40
CA MET A 99 -21.31 6.55 11.45
C MET A 99 -21.60 5.80 10.14
N PRO A 100 -22.45 4.75 10.17
CA PRO A 100 -22.72 3.91 9.00
C PRO A 100 -23.46 4.67 7.88
N ASP A 101 -24.31 5.64 8.23
CA ASP A 101 -25.15 6.36 7.26
C ASP A 101 -24.35 7.41 6.45
N ASP A 102 -23.31 8.00 7.06
CA ASP A 102 -22.50 9.08 6.46
C ASP A 102 -21.43 8.55 5.49
N PHE A 103 -21.11 7.26 5.54
CA PHE A 103 -20.05 6.65 4.74
C PHE A 103 -20.36 6.66 3.22
N HIS A 104 -21.61 6.90 2.83
CA HIS A 104 -22.08 6.56 1.49
C HIS A 104 -22.14 7.70 0.48
N TYR A 105 -21.97 8.96 0.89
CA TYR A 105 -22.34 10.11 0.05
C TYR A 105 -21.30 11.22 -0.05
N ASP A 106 -20.44 11.41 0.96
CA ASP A 106 -19.46 12.49 0.92
C ASP A 106 -18.05 11.98 0.60
N MET A 107 -17.50 12.44 -0.53
CA MET A 107 -16.13 12.15 -0.94
C MET A 107 -15.11 13.09 -0.30
N TYR A 108 -15.53 14.26 0.19
CA TYR A 108 -14.69 15.38 0.60
C TYR A 108 -14.54 15.54 2.12
N THR A 109 -15.36 14.83 2.90
CA THR A 109 -15.25 14.86 4.36
C THR A 109 -13.87 14.35 4.80
N PRO A 110 -13.12 15.10 5.63
CA PRO A 110 -11.87 14.63 6.18
C PRO A 110 -12.11 13.61 7.31
N LEU A 111 -11.29 12.55 7.38
CA LEU A 111 -11.27 11.64 8.52
C LEU A 111 -10.33 12.19 9.61
N PRO A 112 -10.82 12.53 10.82
CA PRO A 112 -9.97 13.07 11.88
C PRO A 112 -8.83 12.13 12.26
N GLY A 113 -7.61 12.67 12.35
CA GLY A 113 -6.41 11.92 12.73
C GLY A 113 -5.79 11.02 11.64
N TYR A 114 -6.36 11.01 10.43
CA TYR A 114 -5.86 10.22 9.30
C TYR A 114 -4.72 10.91 8.51
N ARG A 115 -4.53 12.22 8.70
CA ARG A 115 -3.47 13.01 8.03
C ARG A 115 -2.08 12.39 8.17
N VAL A 116 -1.66 12.08 9.40
CA VAL A 116 -0.30 11.55 9.65
C VAL A 116 -0.09 10.16 9.03
N PRO A 117 -1.00 9.17 9.22
CA PRO A 117 -0.90 7.89 8.50
C PRO A 117 -0.81 8.03 6.98
N LEU A 118 -1.61 8.92 6.38
CA LEU A 118 -1.57 9.17 4.94
C LEU A 118 -0.25 9.78 4.49
N ALA A 119 0.25 10.80 5.19
CA ALA A 119 1.55 11.41 4.89
C ALA A 119 2.68 10.38 4.98
N MET A 120 2.68 9.52 6.01
CA MET A 120 3.64 8.43 6.13
C MET A 120 3.55 7.42 4.99
N LEU A 121 2.35 7.10 4.52
CA LEU A 121 2.19 6.22 3.37
C LEU A 121 2.69 6.86 2.06
N ASN A 122 2.48 8.16 1.88
CA ASN A 122 3.08 8.88 0.75
C ASN A 122 4.61 8.86 0.83
N CYS A 123 5.19 8.96 2.04
CA CYS A 123 6.63 8.80 2.24
C CYS A 123 7.11 7.41 1.83
N TYR A 124 6.34 6.36 2.14
CA TYR A 124 6.65 4.99 1.75
C TYR A 124 6.68 4.86 0.22
N PHE A 125 5.67 5.35 -0.50
CA PHE A 125 5.67 5.28 -1.96
C PHE A 125 6.74 6.16 -2.62
N LEU A 126 7.08 7.31 -2.01
CA LEU A 126 8.19 8.12 -2.48
C LEU A 126 9.53 7.39 -2.30
N TRP A 127 9.73 6.73 -1.14
CA TRP A 127 10.88 5.86 -0.93
C TRP A 127 10.90 4.70 -1.95
N ASP A 128 9.77 4.03 -2.19
CA ASP A 128 9.65 2.91 -3.14
C ASP A 128 10.01 3.35 -4.57
N PHE A 129 9.53 4.52 -4.99
CA PHE A 129 9.91 5.11 -6.28
C PHE A 129 11.42 5.38 -6.38
N ILE A 130 12.02 6.01 -5.36
CA ILE A 130 13.46 6.29 -5.35
C ILE A 130 14.26 4.98 -5.41
N VAL A 131 13.89 3.98 -4.62
CA VAL A 131 14.53 2.65 -4.57
C VAL A 131 14.38 1.93 -5.91
N CYS A 132 13.19 1.91 -6.51
CA CYS A 132 12.95 1.31 -7.83
C CYS A 132 13.87 1.90 -8.90
N CYS A 133 14.00 3.23 -8.94
CA CYS A 133 14.87 3.92 -9.89
C CYS A 133 16.36 3.68 -9.57
N TRP A 134 16.76 3.81 -8.30
CA TRP A 134 18.15 3.68 -7.86
C TRP A 134 18.72 2.29 -8.15
N TYR A 135 17.94 1.24 -7.90
CA TYR A 135 18.37 -0.14 -8.09
C TYR A 135 18.05 -0.70 -9.49
N GLY A 136 17.56 0.15 -10.42
CA GLY A 136 17.33 -0.23 -11.81
C GLY A 136 16.30 -1.35 -11.97
N TRP A 137 15.20 -1.30 -11.21
CA TRP A 137 14.13 -2.28 -11.33
C TRP A 137 13.39 -2.16 -12.67
N SER A 138 12.59 -3.17 -13.02
CA SER A 138 11.93 -3.20 -14.32
C SER A 138 10.94 -2.03 -14.50
N TRP A 139 10.64 -1.70 -15.75
CA TRP A 139 9.66 -0.68 -16.09
C TRP A 139 8.29 -0.92 -15.46
N ALA A 140 7.88 -2.19 -15.32
CA ALA A 140 6.61 -2.54 -14.68
C ALA A 140 6.59 -2.09 -13.20
N TYR A 141 7.67 -2.32 -12.46
CA TYR A 141 7.79 -1.87 -11.07
C TYR A 141 7.87 -0.35 -10.96
N THR A 142 8.61 0.31 -11.85
CA THR A 142 8.70 1.77 -11.86
C THR A 142 7.34 2.42 -12.13
N ILE A 143 6.58 1.91 -13.12
CA ILE A 143 5.23 2.38 -13.42
C ILE A 143 4.29 2.14 -12.23
N HIS A 144 4.38 0.97 -11.59
CA HIS A 144 3.61 0.67 -10.38
C HIS A 144 3.92 1.64 -9.24
N ALA A 145 5.19 1.91 -8.97
CA ALA A 145 5.61 2.83 -7.91
C ALA A 145 5.10 4.26 -8.17
N VAL A 146 5.19 4.74 -9.41
CA VAL A 146 4.65 6.04 -9.81
C VAL A 146 3.13 6.08 -9.67
N ALA A 147 2.41 5.08 -10.18
CA ALA A 147 0.95 5.04 -10.13
C ALA A 147 0.42 4.99 -8.69
N SER A 148 1.03 4.16 -7.84
CA SER A 148 0.69 4.05 -6.42
C SER A 148 1.05 5.32 -5.65
N GLY A 149 2.21 5.91 -5.93
CA GLY A 149 2.65 7.16 -5.32
C GLY A 149 1.77 8.35 -5.69
N VAL A 150 1.46 8.55 -6.97
CA VAL A 150 0.56 9.62 -7.42
C VAL A 150 -0.85 9.38 -6.92
N GLY A 151 -1.36 8.15 -7.02
CA GLY A 151 -2.71 7.81 -6.57
C GLY A 151 -2.89 8.07 -5.08
N MET A 152 -1.93 7.66 -4.25
CA MET A 152 -1.99 7.90 -2.81
C MET A 152 -1.73 9.37 -2.44
N TYR A 153 -0.84 10.05 -3.16
CA TYR A 153 -0.59 11.47 -2.96
C TYR A 153 -1.88 12.29 -3.16
N LEU A 154 -2.62 12.00 -4.24
CA LEU A 154 -3.89 12.66 -4.52
C LEU A 154 -4.99 12.34 -3.50
N CYS A 155 -4.87 11.26 -2.72
CA CYS A 155 -5.74 11.05 -1.57
C CYS A 155 -5.50 12.04 -0.41
N SER A 156 -4.40 12.80 -0.46
CA SER A 156 -4.12 13.89 0.49
C SER A 156 -4.92 15.15 0.18
N PHE A 157 -5.49 15.21 -1.03
CA PHE A 157 -6.57 16.11 -1.38
C PHE A 157 -7.89 15.49 -0.88
N PRO A 158 -8.81 16.29 -0.30
CA PRO A 158 -9.98 15.77 0.41
C PRO A 158 -10.93 14.90 -0.41
N CYS A 159 -10.84 14.86 -1.74
CA CYS A 159 -11.77 14.11 -2.62
C CYS A 159 -11.80 12.58 -2.40
N SER A 160 -10.96 12.04 -1.53
CA SER A 160 -11.07 10.64 -1.11
C SER A 160 -10.76 10.45 0.37
N ALA A 161 -10.77 11.48 1.22
CA ALA A 161 -10.24 11.37 2.58
C ALA A 161 -10.99 10.35 3.49
N LEU A 162 -12.28 10.07 3.22
CA LEU A 162 -13.04 8.98 3.86
C LEU A 162 -12.80 7.60 3.21
N TRP A 163 -12.40 7.56 1.95
CA TRP A 163 -12.26 6.36 1.12
C TRP A 163 -10.83 5.83 1.06
N SER A 164 -9.83 6.71 1.09
CA SER A 164 -8.42 6.37 1.05
C SER A 164 -7.90 5.61 2.28
N PRO A 165 -8.46 5.74 3.51
CA PRO A 165 -8.03 4.92 4.65
C PRO A 165 -8.24 3.41 4.42
N TYR A 166 -9.18 3.04 3.55
CA TYR A 166 -9.33 1.66 3.10
C TYR A 166 -8.07 1.17 2.37
N TYR A 167 -7.58 1.92 1.38
CA TYR A 167 -6.37 1.58 0.62
C TYR A 167 -5.10 1.78 1.44
N ALA A 168 -5.06 2.80 2.28
CA ALA A 168 -3.91 3.13 3.12
C ALA A 168 -3.81 2.30 4.41
N GLY A 169 -4.77 1.40 4.65
CA GLY A 169 -4.88 0.65 5.89
C GLY A 169 -5.26 -0.78 5.61
N VAL A 170 -6.54 -1.00 5.36
CA VAL A 170 -7.14 -2.32 5.23
C VAL A 170 -6.47 -3.10 4.11
N TYR A 171 -6.26 -2.46 2.96
CA TYR A 171 -5.58 -3.04 1.80
C TYR A 171 -4.12 -3.42 2.09
N GLU A 172 -3.38 -2.55 2.79
CA GLU A 172 -1.96 -2.77 3.14
C GLU A 172 -1.73 -3.88 4.18
N LEU A 173 -2.73 -4.20 5.01
CA LEU A 173 -2.64 -5.33 5.95
C LEU A 173 -2.36 -6.66 5.25
N SER A 174 -2.88 -6.83 4.03
CA SER A 174 -2.63 -8.04 3.23
C SER A 174 -1.16 -8.16 2.81
N ASN A 175 -0.51 -7.05 2.45
CA ASN A 175 0.90 -7.05 2.05
C ASN A 175 1.81 -7.45 3.21
N MET A 176 1.53 -6.96 4.43
CA MET A 176 2.33 -7.24 5.62
C MET A 176 2.45 -8.74 5.90
N THR A 177 1.34 -9.49 5.84
CA THR A 177 1.35 -10.94 6.14
C THR A 177 2.13 -11.72 5.09
N PHE A 178 1.99 -11.35 3.82
CA PHE A 178 2.73 -11.95 2.70
C PHE A 178 4.23 -11.71 2.80
N HIS A 179 4.65 -10.46 2.98
CA HIS A 179 6.07 -10.10 3.08
C HIS A 179 6.73 -10.73 4.30
N THR A 180 6.03 -10.76 5.46
CA THR A 180 6.54 -11.42 6.66
C THR A 180 6.75 -12.92 6.44
N ALA A 181 5.78 -13.62 5.83
CA ALA A 181 5.90 -15.04 5.53
C ALA A 181 7.08 -15.34 4.60
N HIS A 182 7.25 -14.54 3.55
CA HIS A 182 8.37 -14.67 2.61
C HIS A 182 9.70 -14.43 3.32
N MET A 183 9.83 -13.34 4.07
CA MET A 183 11.05 -13.00 4.80
C MET A 183 11.51 -14.13 5.73
N ILE A 184 10.59 -14.73 6.48
CA ILE A 184 10.89 -15.86 7.37
C ILE A 184 11.40 -17.06 6.56
N ARG A 185 10.74 -17.42 5.46
CA ARG A 185 11.17 -18.54 4.61
C ARG A 185 12.56 -18.35 4.03
N THR A 186 12.88 -17.14 3.59
CA THR A 186 14.16 -16.86 2.94
C THR A 186 15.34 -17.08 3.89
N VAL A 187 15.20 -16.68 5.16
CA VAL A 187 16.28 -16.77 6.16
C VAL A 187 16.25 -18.06 6.99
N CYS A 188 15.16 -18.81 6.96
CA CYS A 188 15.06 -20.12 7.62
C CYS A 188 15.61 -21.24 6.72
N ASP A 189 16.13 -22.29 7.36
CA ASP A 189 16.62 -23.47 6.66
C ASP A 189 15.43 -24.27 6.08
N PRO A 190 15.40 -24.52 4.75
CA PRO A 190 14.32 -25.25 4.09
C PRO A 190 14.26 -26.74 4.46
N THR A 191 15.31 -27.30 5.08
CA THR A 191 15.30 -28.68 5.57
C THR A 191 14.48 -28.85 6.85
N ILE A 192 14.14 -27.75 7.53
CA ILE A 192 13.30 -27.76 8.72
C ILE A 192 11.85 -28.05 8.30
N LYS A 193 11.33 -29.19 8.75
CA LYS A 193 9.97 -29.65 8.40
C LYS A 193 8.91 -29.39 9.47
N SER A 194 9.29 -28.88 10.65
CA SER A 194 8.39 -28.66 11.78
C SER A 194 8.76 -27.44 12.63
N GLY A 195 7.83 -26.99 13.48
CA GLY A 195 8.02 -25.85 14.39
C GLY A 195 7.59 -24.50 13.81
N TRP A 196 7.82 -23.43 14.57
CA TRP A 196 7.34 -22.07 14.25
C TRP A 196 7.85 -21.56 12.89
N ARG A 197 9.05 -21.98 12.47
CA ARG A 197 9.67 -21.61 11.18
C ARG A 197 8.90 -22.12 9.97
N VAL A 198 8.07 -23.15 10.14
CA VAL A 198 7.18 -23.70 9.11
C VAL A 198 5.75 -23.22 9.31
N VAL A 199 5.28 -23.17 10.56
CA VAL A 199 3.90 -22.81 10.90
C VAL A 199 3.61 -21.33 10.60
N ILE A 200 4.48 -20.41 11.03
CA ILE A 200 4.24 -18.96 10.87
C ILE A 200 4.14 -18.55 9.40
N PRO A 201 5.06 -18.95 8.49
CA PRO A 201 4.92 -18.61 7.07
C PRO A 201 3.64 -19.16 6.43
N LYS A 202 3.27 -20.40 6.74
CA LYS A 202 2.02 -21.01 6.23
C LYS A 202 0.79 -20.25 6.70
N LEU A 203 0.75 -19.87 7.98
CA LEU A 203 -0.33 -19.03 8.50
C LEU A 203 -0.34 -17.66 7.83
N GLY A 204 0.81 -17.03 7.65
CA GLY A 204 0.93 -15.74 6.95
C GLY A 204 0.44 -15.78 5.50
N GLU A 205 0.70 -16.86 4.78
CA GLU A 205 0.14 -17.10 3.45
C GLU A 205 -1.36 -17.35 3.47
N ALA A 206 -1.85 -18.18 4.41
CA ALA A 206 -3.28 -18.43 4.54
C ALA A 206 -4.03 -17.12 4.85
N PHE A 207 -3.49 -16.30 5.75
CA PHE A 207 -4.01 -14.96 6.02
C PHE A 207 -3.91 -14.07 4.80
N PHE A 208 -2.80 -14.09 4.06
CA PHE A 208 -2.69 -13.33 2.81
C PHE A 208 -3.78 -13.71 1.82
N VAL A 209 -4.01 -15.01 1.57
CA VAL A 209 -5.07 -15.48 0.66
C VAL A 209 -6.44 -15.02 1.15
N PHE A 210 -6.73 -15.18 2.45
CA PHE A 210 -7.97 -14.70 3.04
C PHE A 210 -8.16 -13.19 2.85
N TRP A 211 -7.16 -12.39 3.20
CA TRP A 211 -7.19 -10.93 3.04
C TRP A 211 -7.25 -10.51 1.57
N PHE A 212 -6.58 -11.24 0.68
CA PHE A 212 -6.59 -10.96 -0.74
C PHE A 212 -8.01 -11.04 -1.30
N PHE A 213 -8.75 -12.13 -1.02
CA PHE A 213 -10.11 -12.27 -1.54
C PHE A 213 -11.12 -11.38 -0.83
N THR A 214 -11.04 -11.27 0.50
CA THR A 214 -12.04 -10.52 1.29
C THR A 214 -11.81 -9.02 1.23
N VAL A 215 -10.59 -8.58 1.49
CA VAL A 215 -10.21 -7.17 1.46
C VAL A 215 -9.93 -6.79 0.02
N ARG A 216 -8.82 -7.23 -0.57
CA ARG A 216 -8.36 -6.61 -1.83
C ARG A 216 -9.35 -6.79 -2.98
N LEU A 217 -9.87 -8.00 -3.18
CA LEU A 217 -10.80 -8.27 -4.28
C LEU A 217 -12.21 -7.75 -3.95
N ALA A 218 -12.92 -8.38 -3.01
CA ALA A 218 -14.31 -8.00 -2.75
C ALA A 218 -14.44 -6.56 -2.20
N GLY A 219 -13.72 -6.24 -1.12
CA GLY A 219 -13.71 -4.91 -0.54
C GLY A 219 -13.14 -3.85 -1.48
N GLY A 220 -12.06 -4.15 -2.20
CA GLY A 220 -11.39 -3.19 -3.06
C GLY A 220 -12.19 -2.88 -4.31
N VAL A 221 -12.83 -3.88 -4.91
CA VAL A 221 -13.78 -3.67 -6.03
C VAL A 221 -14.97 -2.85 -5.56
N TRP A 222 -15.57 -3.19 -4.41
CA TRP A 222 -16.69 -2.43 -3.87
C TRP A 222 -16.33 -0.97 -3.60
N THR A 223 -15.23 -0.73 -2.87
CA THR A 223 -14.74 0.61 -2.51
C THR A 223 -14.41 1.43 -3.75
N SER A 224 -13.67 0.84 -4.71
CA SER A 224 -13.26 1.53 -5.93
C SER A 224 -14.45 1.87 -6.82
N THR A 225 -15.37 0.91 -7.01
CA THR A 225 -16.56 1.10 -7.85
C THR A 225 -17.46 2.17 -7.26
N ARG A 226 -17.66 2.15 -5.94
CA ARG A 226 -18.50 3.14 -5.27
C ARG A 226 -17.90 4.55 -5.37
N TRP A 227 -16.60 4.69 -5.15
CA TRP A 227 -15.91 5.97 -5.33
C TRP A 227 -15.98 6.45 -6.79
N LEU A 228 -15.73 5.57 -7.76
CA LEU A 228 -15.81 5.89 -9.20
C LEU A 228 -17.22 6.34 -9.62
N TRP A 229 -18.26 5.71 -9.07
CA TRP A 229 -19.64 6.11 -9.33
C TRP A 229 -19.94 7.50 -8.75
N LEU A 230 -19.54 7.76 -7.50
CA LEU A 230 -19.72 9.07 -6.87
C LEU A 230 -18.97 10.18 -7.63
N MET A 231 -17.70 9.95 -7.97
CA MET A 231 -16.90 10.91 -8.72
C MET A 231 -17.41 11.09 -10.15
N GLY A 232 -17.84 10.02 -10.81
CA GLY A 232 -18.44 10.09 -12.14
C GLY A 232 -19.71 10.93 -12.19
N ASN A 233 -20.59 10.78 -11.18
CA ASN A 233 -21.77 11.63 -11.05
C ASN A 233 -21.39 13.10 -10.78
N ALA A 234 -20.42 13.35 -9.89
CA ALA A 234 -19.94 14.70 -9.63
C ALA A 234 -19.36 15.36 -10.89
N VAL A 235 -18.60 14.62 -11.71
CA VAL A 235 -18.11 15.08 -13.02
C VAL A 235 -19.26 15.40 -13.97
N ALA A 236 -20.29 14.55 -14.03
CA ALA A 236 -21.43 14.75 -14.92
C ALA A 236 -22.30 15.96 -14.51
N ASN A 237 -22.36 16.30 -13.23
CA ASN A 237 -23.16 17.38 -12.67
C ASN A 237 -22.40 18.70 -12.45
N ASP A 238 -21.11 18.78 -12.81
CA ASP A 238 -20.23 19.93 -12.56
C ASP A 238 -20.03 20.26 -11.06
N GLU A 239 -19.97 19.21 -10.22
CA GLU A 239 -19.84 19.30 -8.76
C GLU A 239 -18.41 18.93 -8.26
N VAL A 240 -17.45 18.82 -9.18
CA VAL A 240 -16.08 18.41 -8.85
C VAL A 240 -15.27 19.59 -8.30
N HIS A 241 -14.65 19.40 -7.14
CA HIS A 241 -13.79 20.45 -6.55
C HIS A 241 -12.51 20.69 -7.38
N ASN A 242 -11.92 19.66 -7.99
CA ASN A 242 -10.79 19.80 -8.90
C ASN A 242 -10.80 18.73 -10.01
N TYR A 243 -11.06 19.15 -11.25
CA TYR A 243 -11.13 18.26 -12.42
C TYR A 243 -9.82 17.55 -12.74
N SER A 244 -8.68 18.23 -12.55
CA SER A 244 -7.36 17.63 -12.81
C SER A 244 -7.10 16.42 -11.92
N ALA A 245 -7.34 16.57 -10.61
CA ALA A 245 -7.19 15.48 -9.65
C ALA A 245 -8.19 14.35 -9.95
N ALA A 246 -9.45 14.68 -10.22
CA ALA A 246 -10.48 13.69 -10.56
C ALA A 246 -10.10 12.85 -11.80
N TYR A 247 -9.69 13.50 -12.88
CA TYR A 247 -9.32 12.80 -14.12
C TYR A 247 -8.04 11.96 -14.01
N VAL A 248 -7.16 12.24 -13.03
CA VAL A 248 -6.02 11.36 -12.73
C VAL A 248 -6.43 10.22 -11.81
N MET A 249 -7.25 10.47 -10.78
CA MET A 249 -7.64 9.45 -9.81
C MET A 249 -8.60 8.40 -10.38
N MET A 250 -9.57 8.80 -11.21
CA MET A 250 -10.52 7.86 -11.82
C MET A 250 -9.84 6.69 -12.57
N PRO A 251 -8.90 6.92 -13.51
CA PRO A 251 -8.21 5.81 -14.16
C PRO A 251 -7.32 5.01 -13.21
N LEU A 252 -6.71 5.62 -12.19
CA LEU A 252 -5.92 4.89 -11.19
C LEU A 252 -6.79 3.93 -10.36
N PHE A 253 -7.97 4.38 -9.91
CA PHE A 253 -8.93 3.54 -9.18
C PHE A 253 -9.53 2.45 -10.07
N ALA A 254 -9.79 2.74 -11.34
CA ALA A 254 -10.20 1.72 -12.31
C ALA A 254 -9.10 0.67 -12.53
N MET A 255 -7.84 1.11 -12.61
CA MET A 255 -6.68 0.22 -12.74
C MET A 255 -6.54 -0.69 -11.52
N VAL A 256 -6.78 -0.19 -10.29
CA VAL A 256 -6.76 -1.01 -9.07
C VAL A 256 -7.68 -2.21 -9.20
N ILE A 257 -8.91 -2.02 -9.70
CA ILE A 257 -9.88 -3.10 -9.95
C ILE A 257 -9.29 -4.15 -10.90
N ILE A 258 -8.81 -3.72 -12.07
CA ILE A 258 -8.26 -4.61 -13.10
C ILE A 258 -7.08 -5.42 -12.53
N VAL A 259 -6.16 -4.75 -11.84
CA VAL A 259 -4.98 -5.36 -11.23
C VAL A 259 -5.38 -6.39 -10.16
N GLN A 260 -6.44 -6.15 -9.37
CA GLN A 260 -6.89 -7.14 -8.38
C GLN A 260 -7.40 -8.42 -9.04
N PHE A 261 -8.13 -8.33 -10.15
CA PHE A 261 -8.59 -9.52 -10.87
C PHE A 261 -7.44 -10.28 -11.54
N PHE A 262 -6.45 -9.57 -12.09
CA PHE A 262 -5.23 -10.19 -12.61
C PHE A 262 -4.51 -10.97 -11.50
N TRP A 263 -4.25 -10.34 -10.36
CA TRP A 263 -3.60 -11.00 -9.22
C TRP A 263 -4.43 -12.14 -8.63
N ALA A 264 -5.76 -12.05 -8.65
CA ALA A 264 -6.63 -13.15 -8.22
C ALA A 264 -6.38 -14.40 -9.07
N GLY A 265 -6.19 -14.24 -10.38
CA GLY A 265 -5.81 -15.33 -11.28
C GLY A 265 -4.50 -15.99 -10.88
N GLU A 266 -3.46 -15.19 -10.60
CA GLU A 266 -2.15 -15.68 -10.17
C GLU A 266 -2.19 -16.38 -8.80
N VAL A 267 -2.96 -15.84 -7.84
CA VAL A 267 -3.15 -16.48 -6.53
C VAL A 267 -3.87 -17.82 -6.67
N ILE A 268 -4.95 -17.89 -7.47
CA ILE A 268 -5.68 -19.14 -7.72
C ILE A 268 -4.76 -20.18 -8.36
N LYS A 269 -3.96 -19.75 -9.34
CA LYS A 269 -2.99 -20.62 -10.00
C LYS A 269 -1.96 -21.16 -8.99
N ALA A 270 -1.34 -20.28 -8.21
CA ALA A 270 -0.35 -20.68 -7.21
C ALA A 270 -0.92 -21.66 -6.16
N VAL A 271 -2.17 -21.45 -5.73
CA VAL A 271 -2.86 -22.38 -4.81
C VAL A 271 -3.10 -23.74 -5.48
N LYS A 272 -3.54 -23.77 -6.74
CA LYS A 272 -3.73 -25.01 -7.50
C LYS A 272 -2.43 -25.78 -7.68
N ASP A 273 -1.35 -25.10 -8.08
CA ASP A 273 -0.04 -25.70 -8.29
C ASP A 273 0.49 -26.32 -6.97
N SER A 274 0.30 -25.61 -5.84
CA SER A 274 0.65 -26.13 -4.51
C SER A 274 -0.20 -27.35 -4.09
N MET A 275 -1.46 -27.44 -4.50
CA MET A 275 -2.34 -28.58 -4.21
C MET A 275 -2.03 -29.79 -5.10
N ALA A 276 -1.57 -29.56 -6.33
CA ALA A 276 -1.16 -30.61 -7.27
C ALA A 276 0.17 -31.28 -6.87
N GLY A 277 0.85 -30.80 -5.83
CA GLY A 277 2.16 -31.30 -5.40
C GLY A 277 3.30 -30.86 -6.32
N GLU A 278 3.04 -29.94 -7.24
CA GLU A 278 4.08 -29.30 -8.04
C GLU A 278 4.88 -28.36 -7.11
N LYS A 279 6.21 -28.46 -7.16
CA LYS A 279 7.07 -27.52 -6.43
C LYS A 279 6.68 -26.12 -6.87
N PRO A 280 6.51 -25.15 -5.93
CA PRO A 280 6.24 -23.78 -6.32
C PRO A 280 7.35 -23.35 -7.27
N VAL A 281 6.97 -22.98 -8.49
CA VAL A 281 7.87 -22.27 -9.37
C VAL A 281 8.13 -20.95 -8.67
N THR A 282 9.26 -20.86 -7.95
CA THR A 282 9.86 -19.58 -7.61
C THR A 282 10.22 -18.93 -8.93
N LYS A 283 9.24 -18.32 -9.59
CA LYS A 283 9.51 -17.34 -10.62
C LYS A 283 10.20 -16.19 -9.92
N THR A 284 11.53 -16.22 -9.92
CA THR A 284 12.31 -15.02 -9.70
C THR A 284 11.99 -14.06 -10.84
N ILE A 285 12.20 -12.77 -10.61
CA ILE A 285 12.05 -11.69 -11.60
C ILE A 285 12.81 -11.97 -12.92
N GLU A 286 13.71 -12.97 -12.94
CA GLU A 286 14.48 -13.43 -14.09
C GLU A 286 13.69 -14.26 -15.12
N ASP A 287 12.58 -14.92 -14.75
CA ASP A 287 11.79 -15.71 -15.73
C ASP A 287 11.15 -14.84 -16.83
N ASP A 288 11.05 -13.53 -16.61
CA ASP A 288 10.59 -12.54 -17.59
C ASP A 288 11.73 -11.81 -18.34
N VAL A 289 12.99 -11.98 -17.90
CA VAL A 289 14.17 -11.34 -18.52
C VAL A 289 14.83 -12.28 -19.55
N GLU A 290 14.91 -13.58 -19.28
CA GLU A 290 15.53 -14.53 -20.24
C GLU A 290 14.73 -14.73 -21.53
N LYS A 291 13.41 -14.47 -21.52
CA LYS A 291 12.59 -14.56 -22.74
C LYS A 291 12.74 -13.39 -23.72
N LYS A 292 13.55 -12.38 -23.40
CA LYS A 292 13.81 -11.25 -24.32
C LYS A 292 15.17 -11.30 -25.02
N HIS A 293 15.98 -12.33 -24.77
CA HIS A 293 17.30 -12.48 -25.39
C HIS A 293 17.52 -13.77 -26.18
N HIS A 294 16.44 -14.43 -26.61
CA HIS A 294 16.45 -15.48 -27.63
C HIS A 294 15.49 -15.17 -28.77
#